data_AF-A0A6I1JD47-F1
#
_entry.id   AF-A0A6I1JD47-F1
#
_cell.length_a   1.000
_cell.length_b   1.000
_cell.length_c   1.000
_cell.angle_alpha   90.00
_cell.angle_beta   90.00
_cell.angle_gamma   90.00
#
_symmetry.space_group_name_H-M   'P 1'
#
loop_
_entity.id
_entity.type
_entity.pdbx_description
1 polymer ?
#
loop_
_entity_poly.entity_id
_entity_poly.type
_entity_poly.pdbx_seq_one_letter_code
_entity_poly.pdbx_strand_id
1 'polypeptide(L)'
;MKILYFAWVRERIGRSSEEIDVPAQVVTVADLIDHLISRGEDYAHAFENRTVIRAALDQVHVKPDAAIAGAGEIAFFPPMTGG
;
A
#
# COMPACT_ATOMS: atom_id res chain seq x y z
N MET A 1 -9.60 7.43 -1.16
CA MET A 1 -9.29 6.17 -0.45
C MET A 1 -8.26 6.47 0.63
N LYS A 2 -8.41 5.89 1.83
CA LYS A 2 -7.42 6.05 2.91
C LYS A 2 -6.33 4.99 2.79
N ILE A 3 -5.07 5.42 2.89
CA ILE A 3 -3.90 4.53 2.88
C ILE A 3 -3.20 4.62 4.23
N LEU A 4 -2.89 3.47 4.82
CA LEU A 4 -2.14 3.33 6.06
C LEU A 4 -0.77 2.69 5.79
N TYR A 5 0.27 3.19 6.44
CA TYR A 5 1.62 2.65 6.36
C TYR A 5 2.12 2.24 7.74
N PHE A 6 2.77 1.08 7.83
CA PHE A 6 3.30 0.55 9.09
C PHE A 6 4.78 0.18 9.01
N ALA A 7 5.42 0.10 10.19
CA ALA A 7 6.82 -0.29 10.36
C ALA A 7 7.75 0.47 9.39
N TRP A 8 8.71 -0.22 8.77
CA TRP A 8 9.68 0.44 7.90
C TRP A 8 9.07 1.06 6.64
N VAL A 9 7.88 0.62 6.22
CA VAL A 9 7.15 1.25 5.10
C VAL A 9 6.78 2.68 5.49
N ARG A 10 6.23 2.87 6.70
CA ARG A 10 5.95 4.20 7.26
C ARG A 10 7.19 5.06 7.37
N GLU A 11 8.31 4.47 7.82
CA GLU A 11 9.56 5.20 7.99
C GLU A 11 10.13 5.69 6.66
N ARG A 12 10.04 4.86 5.60
CA ARG A 12 10.47 5.24 4.25
C ARG A 12 9.54 6.28 3.62
N ILE A 13 8.23 6.16 3.83
CA ILE A 13 7.23 7.10 3.29
C ILE A 13 7.17 8.42 4.07
N GLY A 14 7.63 8.44 5.33
CA GLY A 14 7.65 9.63 6.19
C GLY A 14 6.29 10.02 6.80
N ARG A 15 5.25 9.20 6.63
CA ARG A 15 3.89 9.43 7.17
C ARG A 15 3.19 8.12 7.47
N SER A 16 2.33 8.13 8.50
CA SER A 16 1.53 6.99 8.93
C SER A 16 0.31 6.73 8.05
N SER A 17 -0.23 7.76 7.40
CA SER A 17 -1.38 7.64 6.53
C SER A 17 -1.52 8.82 5.58
N GLU A 18 -2.30 8.62 4.52
CA GLU A 18 -2.76 9.69 3.63
C GLU A 18 -4.11 9.33 3.01
N GLU A 19 -4.81 10.35 2.52
CA GLU A 19 -5.97 10.17 1.66
C GLU A 19 -5.60 10.54 0.23
N ILE A 20 -5.95 9.68 -0.72
CA ILE A 20 -5.64 9.90 -2.13
C ILE A 20 -6.86 9.65 -3.00
N ASP A 21 -6.97 10.41 -4.08
CA ASP A 21 -7.86 10.11 -5.20
C ASP A 21 -7.22 9.03 -6.06
N VAL A 22 -7.85 7.85 -6.07
CA VAL A 22 -7.37 6.69 -6.82
C VAL A 22 -7.95 6.77 -8.24
N PRO A 23 -7.11 6.83 -9.29
CA PRO A 23 -7.58 6.86 -10.66
C PRO A 23 -8.38 5.60 -11.03
N ALA A 24 -9.34 5.72 -11.95
CA ALA A 24 -10.20 4.61 -12.35
C ALA A 24 -9.44 3.40 -12.96
N GLN A 25 -8.25 3.62 -13.52
CA GLN A 25 -7.39 2.55 -14.03
C GLN A 25 -6.71 1.71 -12.93
N VAL A 26 -6.71 2.18 -11.69
CA VAL A 26 -6.10 1.50 -10.54
C VAL A 26 -7.17 0.61 -9.92
N VAL A 27 -7.16 -0.68 -10.25
CA VAL A 27 -8.23 -1.62 -9.90
C VAL A 27 -7.80 -2.68 -8.88
N THR A 28 -6.50 -2.97 -8.80
CA THR A 28 -5.92 -3.92 -7.85
C THR A 28 -4.96 -3.27 -6.86
N VAL A 29 -4.61 -4.02 -5.79
CA VAL A 29 -3.56 -3.62 -4.85
C VAL A 29 -2.22 -3.41 -5.56
N ALA A 30 -1.89 -4.25 -6.54
CA ALA A 30 -0.68 -4.12 -7.33
C ALA A 30 -0.68 -2.82 -8.15
N ASP A 31 -1.79 -2.50 -8.82
CA ASP A 31 -1.92 -1.23 -9.56
C ASP A 31 -1.78 -0.03 -8.61
N LEU A 32 -2.28 -0.15 -7.38
CA LEU A 32 -2.17 0.92 -6.40
C LEU A 32 -0.73 1.11 -5.94
N ILE A 33 0.03 0.05 -5.76
CA ILE A 33 1.47 0.13 -5.48
C ILE A 33 2.18 0.84 -6.64
N ASP A 34 1.88 0.47 -7.89
CA ASP A 34 2.44 1.13 -9.08
C ASP A 34 2.09 2.62 -9.14
N HIS A 35 0.84 2.96 -8.83
CA HIS A 35 0.40 4.34 -8.73
C HIS A 35 1.17 5.11 -7.65
N LEU A 36 1.36 4.53 -6.46
CA LEU A 36 2.12 5.16 -5.38
C LEU A 36 3.58 5.37 -5.75
N ILE A 37 4.25 4.37 -6.34
CA ILE A 37 5.64 4.48 -6.83
C ILE A 37 5.79 5.65 -7.81
N SER A 38 4.81 5.87 -8.68
CA SER A 38 4.83 6.96 -9.65
C SER A 38 4.75 8.37 -9.04
N ARG A 39 4.37 8.49 -7.74
CA ARG A 39 4.18 9.78 -7.07
C ARG A 39 5.46 10.36 -6.45
N GLY A 40 6.55 9.59 -6.33
CA GLY A 40 7.81 10.10 -5.80
C GLY A 40 8.81 9.04 -5.36
N GLU A 41 10.05 9.48 -5.12
CA GLU A 41 11.18 8.59 -4.78
C GLU A 41 10.98 7.87 -3.43
N ASP A 42 10.35 8.52 -2.44
CA ASP A 42 10.07 7.89 -1.14
C ASP A 42 9.19 6.64 -1.30
N TYR A 43 8.20 6.70 -2.20
CA TYR A 43 7.34 5.57 -2.53
C TYR A 43 8.09 4.51 -3.32
N ALA A 44 8.90 4.89 -4.31
CA ALA A 44 9.74 3.97 -5.05
C ALA A 44 10.66 3.17 -4.11
N HIS A 45 11.27 3.85 -3.14
CA HIS A 45 12.12 3.22 -2.14
C HIS A 45 11.32 2.37 -1.13
N ALA A 46 10.13 2.81 -0.72
CA ALA A 46 9.27 2.02 0.18
C ALA A 46 8.73 0.73 -0.47
N PHE A 47 8.48 0.74 -1.77
CA PHE A 47 7.92 -0.40 -2.49
C PHE A 47 8.94 -1.09 -3.42
N GLU A 48 10.23 -0.83 -3.24
CA GLU A 48 11.32 -1.42 -4.04
C GLU A 48 11.22 -2.95 -4.11
N ASN A 49 11.00 -3.59 -2.96
CA ASN A 49 10.76 -5.03 -2.89
C ASN A 49 9.28 -5.35 -2.68
N ARG A 50 8.52 -5.28 -3.77
CA ARG A 50 7.06 -5.53 -3.77
C ARG A 50 6.66 -6.88 -3.20
N THR A 51 7.53 -7.90 -3.30
CA THR A 51 7.22 -9.27 -2.89
C THR A 51 7.14 -9.45 -1.38
N VAL A 52 7.83 -8.58 -0.62
CA VAL A 52 7.78 -8.63 0.85
C VAL A 52 6.62 -7.80 1.41
N ILE A 53 6.15 -6.80 0.67
CA ILE A 53 5.04 -5.96 1.11
C ILE A 53 3.74 -6.77 1.18
N ARG A 54 3.07 -6.67 2.32
CA ARG A 54 1.72 -7.19 2.55
C ARG A 54 0.72 -6.05 2.53
N ALA A 55 -0.51 -6.40 2.15
CA ALA A 55 -1.61 -5.47 2.08
C ALA A 55 -2.83 -6.00 2.84
N ALA A 56 -3.61 -5.09 3.41
CA ALA A 56 -4.94 -5.38 3.93
C ALA A 56 -5.95 -4.37 3.38
N LEU A 57 -7.10 -4.84 2.92
CA LEU A 57 -8.25 -4.01 2.55
C LEU A 57 -9.26 -4.10 3.68
N ASP A 58 -9.68 -2.95 4.23
CA ASP A 58 -10.63 -2.88 5.34
C ASP A 58 -10.31 -3.88 6.47
N GLN A 59 -9.04 -3.91 6.89
CA GLN A 59 -8.49 -4.78 7.96
C GLN A 59 -8.43 -6.27 7.62
N VAL A 60 -8.67 -6.66 6.37
CA VAL A 60 -8.57 -8.05 5.89
C VAL A 60 -7.36 -8.20 4.99
N HIS A 61 -6.48 -9.17 5.30
CA HIS A 61 -5.32 -9.48 4.46
C HIS A 61 -5.74 -9.93 3.06
N VAL A 62 -5.09 -9.35 2.06
CA VAL A 62 -5.36 -9.65 0.66
C VAL A 62 -4.08 -9.89 -0.13
N LYS A 63 -4.25 -10.53 -1.29
CA LYS A 63 -3.18 -10.69 -2.27
C LYS A 63 -3.01 -9.41 -3.11
N PRO A 64 -1.86 -9.23 -3.77
CA PRO A 64 -1.63 -8.09 -4.66
C PRO A 64 -2.65 -7.99 -5.82
N ASP A 65 -3.23 -9.10 -6.26
CA ASP A 65 -4.26 -9.15 -7.32
C ASP A 65 -5.68 -8.82 -6.83
N ALA A 66 -5.89 -8.60 -5.53
CA ALA A 66 -7.21 -8.31 -5.00
C ALA A 66 -7.72 -6.94 -5.48
N ALA A 67 -9.01 -6.90 -5.84
CA ALA A 67 -9.69 -5.69 -6.27
C ALA A 67 -9.84 -4.71 -5.10
N ILE A 68 -9.54 -3.43 -5.34
CA ILE A 68 -9.67 -2.36 -4.34
C ILE A 68 -10.98 -1.59 -4.46
N ALA A 69 -11.83 -1.95 -5.43
CA ALA A 69 -13.11 -1.31 -5.66
C ALA A 69 -14.02 -1.45 -4.44
N GLY A 70 -14.53 -0.31 -3.95
CA GLY A 70 -15.41 -0.27 -2.78
C GLY A 70 -14.70 -0.34 -1.43
N ALA A 71 -13.37 -0.50 -1.39
CA ALA A 71 -12.62 -0.48 -0.14
C ALA A 71 -12.52 0.95 0.42
N GLY A 72 -12.74 1.09 1.73
CA GLY A 72 -12.61 2.36 2.44
C GLY A 72 -11.16 2.67 2.80
N GLU A 73 -10.43 1.65 3.22
CA GLU A 73 -9.01 1.73 3.55
C GLU A 73 -8.16 0.60 2.97
N ILE A 74 -6.89 0.91 2.77
CA ILE A 74 -5.84 -0.07 2.51
C ILE A 74 -4.63 0.18 3.42
N ALA A 75 -4.07 -0.89 3.98
CA ALA A 75 -2.86 -0.85 4.79
C ALA A 75 -1.70 -1.55 4.08
N PHE A 76 -0.53 -0.93 4.06
CA PHE A 76 0.73 -1.52 3.61
C PHE A 76 1.68 -1.73 4.78
N PHE A 77 2.21 -2.95 4.88
CA PHE A 77 3.09 -3.32 5.97
C PHE A 77 4.05 -4.43 5.53
N PRO A 78 5.25 -4.49 6.10
CA PRO A 78 6.18 -5.57 5.83
C PRO A 78 5.72 -6.88 6.47
N PRO A 79 6.38 -8.03 6.18
CA PRO A 79 6.05 -9.25 6.89
C PRO A 79 6.31 -9.00 8.39
N MET A 80 5.29 -9.27 9.21
CA MET A 80 5.41 -9.17 10.65
C MET A 80 6.46 -10.18 11.10
N THR A 81 7.64 -9.70 11.48
CA THR A 81 8.63 -10.52 12.18
C THR A 81 8.17 -10.64 13.64
N GLY A 82 7.25 -11.57 13.90
CA GLY A 82 6.80 -11.87 15.24
C GLY A 82 7.31 -13.23 15.68
N GLY A 83 8.23 -13.24 16.66
CA GLY A 83 8.60 -14.41 17.48
C GLY A 83 9.60 -15.37 16.87
#